data_AF-A0A182HWP8-F1
#
_entry.id   AF-A0A182HWP8-F1
#
_cell.length_a   1.000
_cell.length_b   1.000
_cell.length_c   1.000
_cell.angle_alpha   90.00
_cell.angle_beta   90.00
_cell.angle_gamma   90.00
#
_symmetry.space_group_name_H-M   'P 1'
#
loop_
_entity.id
_entity.type
_entity.pdbx_description
1 polymer ?
#
loop_
_entity_poly.entity_id
_entity_poly.type
_entity_poly.pdbx_seq_one_letter_code
_entity_poly.pdbx_strand_id
1 'polypeptide(L)'
;MNPIFLYGYTATGIGLAVSLLYLGLYNICQQRNLRLVLESATFRQFYEGHRLHAAAQKYSNRHRTKLITRRALHKINQLAPRVHLLSEGPRWKLIYTPAGEVRAIPL
;
A
#
# COMPACT_ATOMS: atom_id res chain seq x y z
N MET A 1 6.84 4.78 76.57
CA MET A 1 6.75 4.25 75.19
C MET A 1 8.14 3.86 74.73
N ASN A 2 8.37 2.62 74.31
CA ASN A 2 9.72 2.11 73.98
C ASN A 2 10.17 2.69 72.61
N PRO A 3 11.31 3.40 72.52
CA PRO A 3 11.73 4.09 71.30
C PRO A 3 11.91 3.13 70.10
N ILE A 4 12.27 1.88 70.37
CA ILE A 4 12.44 0.81 69.36
C ILE A 4 11.15 0.58 68.56
N PHE A 5 9.98 0.59 69.22
CA PHE A 5 8.70 0.42 68.51
C PHE A 5 8.39 1.63 67.62
N LEU A 6 8.74 2.84 68.06
CA LEU A 6 8.52 4.08 67.31
C LEU A 6 9.35 4.12 66.00
N TYR A 7 10.60 3.64 66.06
CA TYR A 7 11.44 3.47 64.87
C TYR A 7 10.92 2.37 63.93
N GLY A 8 10.39 1.27 64.48
CA GLY A 8 9.77 0.21 63.68
C GLY A 8 8.55 0.69 62.90
N TYR A 9 7.66 1.47 63.53
CA TYR A 9 6.45 2.01 62.89
C TYR A 9 6.76 3.08 61.84
N THR A 10 7.77 3.92 62.08
CA THR A 10 8.18 4.94 61.10
C THR A 10 8.84 4.30 59.87
N ALA A 11 9.70 3.30 60.06
CA ALA A 11 10.31 2.56 58.95
C ALA A 11 9.28 1.81 58.11
N THR A 12 8.31 1.15 58.74
CA THR A 12 7.21 0.48 58.01
C THR A 12 6.29 1.47 57.29
N GLY A 13 6.00 2.63 57.88
CA GLY A 13 5.24 3.69 57.22
C GLY A 13 5.93 4.24 55.97
N ILE A 14 7.24 4.50 56.05
CA ILE A 14 8.04 4.94 54.89
C ILE A 14 8.09 3.84 53.82
N GLY A 15 8.31 2.58 54.21
CA GLY A 15 8.31 1.45 53.28
C GLY A 15 6.98 1.28 52.54
N LEU A 16 5.86 1.47 53.23
CA LEU A 16 4.52 1.46 52.61
C LEU A 16 4.34 2.62 51.63
N ALA A 17 4.72 3.84 52.00
CA ALA A 17 4.62 5.01 51.14
C ALA A 17 5.42 4.85 49.84
N VAL A 18 6.66 4.36 49.94
CA VAL A 18 7.53 4.08 48.79
C VAL A 18 6.93 2.97 47.91
N SER A 19 6.42 1.90 48.52
CA SER A 19 5.81 0.79 47.78
C SER A 19 4.56 1.22 47.01
N LEU A 20 3.70 2.04 47.61
CA LEU A 20 2.51 2.59 46.95
C LEU A 20 2.85 3.51 45.79
N LEU A 21 3.85 4.40 45.98
CA LEU A 21 4.35 5.26 44.92
C LEU A 21 4.92 4.44 43.74
N TYR A 22 5.72 3.42 44.05
CA TYR A 22 6.30 2.55 43.04
C TYR A 22 5.23 1.79 42.25
N LEU A 23 4.25 1.22 42.94
CA LEU A 23 3.14 0.49 42.30
C LEU A 23 2.29 1.41 41.42
N GLY A 24 2.01 2.63 41.88
CA GLY A 24 1.27 3.64 41.12
C GLY A 24 1.99 4.02 39.84
N LEU A 25 3.29 4.34 39.92
CA LEU A 25 4.11 4.69 38.75
C LEU A 25 4.20 3.52 37.77
N TYR A 26 4.39 2.30 38.27
CA TYR A 26 4.44 1.10 37.45
C TYR A 26 3.14 0.87 36.66
N ASN A 27 1.99 1.04 37.31
CA ASN A 27 0.69 0.91 36.65
C ASN A 27 0.46 1.98 35.59
N ILE A 28 0.87 3.23 35.84
CA ILE A 28 0.77 4.32 34.85
C ILE A 28 1.64 4.00 33.63
N CYS A 29 2.87 3.51 33.84
CA CYS A 29 3.76 3.09 32.76
C CYS A 29 3.16 1.94 31.94
N GLN A 30 2.61 0.92 32.60
CA GLN A 30 1.93 -0.22 31.98
C GLN A 30 0.73 0.24 31.13
N GLN A 31 -0.16 1.07 31.68
CA GLN A 31 -1.32 1.61 30.97
C GLN A 31 -0.91 2.42 29.74
N ARG A 32 0.14 3.25 29.85
CA ARG A 32 0.64 4.04 28.73
C ARG A 32 1.20 3.15 27.62
N ASN A 33 1.96 2.12 27.96
CA ASN A 33 2.51 1.19 26.98
C ASN A 33 1.41 0.39 26.28
N LEU A 34 0.41 -0.09 27.03
CA LEU A 34 -0.75 -0.78 26.45
C LEU A 34 -1.52 0.13 25.48
N ARG A 35 -1.71 1.40 25.84
CA ARG A 35 -2.36 2.39 24.96
C ARG A 35 -1.58 2.60 23.66
N LEU A 36 -0.26 2.76 23.73
CA LEU A 36 0.59 2.91 22.54
C LEU A 36 0.53 1.67 21.64
N VAL A 37 0.53 0.47 22.22
CA VAL A 37 0.40 -0.78 21.46
C VAL A 37 -0.96 -0.86 20.76
N LEU A 38 -2.05 -0.54 21.46
CA LEU A 38 -3.39 -0.50 20.87
C LEU A 38 -3.50 0.53 19.74
N GLU A 39 -2.97 1.74 19.92
CA GLU A 39 -2.93 2.76 18.87
C GLU A 39 -2.13 2.27 17.65
N SER A 40 -0.97 1.65 17.86
CA SER A 40 -0.17 1.11 16.74
C SER A 40 -0.90 -0.01 15.98
N ALA A 41 -1.63 -0.88 16.69
CA ALA A 41 -2.37 -1.98 16.09
C ALA A 41 -3.58 -1.47 15.28
N THR A 42 -4.31 -0.48 15.80
CA THR A 42 -5.45 0.12 15.10
C THR A 42 -5.01 0.88 13.86
N PHE A 43 -3.92 1.67 13.94
CA PHE A 43 -3.35 2.34 12.77
C PHE A 43 -2.91 1.34 11.69
N ARG A 44 -2.29 0.23 12.10
CA ARG A 44 -1.86 -0.83 11.18
C ARG A 44 -3.04 -1.51 10.49
N GLN A 45 -4.11 -1.83 11.24
CA GLN A 45 -5.34 -2.39 10.69
C GLN A 45 -6.03 -1.44 9.71
N PHE A 46 -6.09 -0.15 10.05
CA PHE A 46 -6.69 0.87 9.18
C PHE A 46 -5.89 1.03 7.87
N TYR A 47 -4.56 1.02 7.96
CA TYR A 47 -3.67 1.13 6.81
C TYR A 47 -3.71 -0.11 5.91
N GLU A 48 -3.70 -1.31 6.48
CA GLU A 48 -3.81 -2.57 5.74
C GLU A 48 -5.17 -2.69 5.04
N GLY A 49 -6.27 -2.31 5.72
CA GLY A 49 -7.61 -2.26 5.14
C GLY A 49 -7.70 -1.32 3.93
N HIS A 50 -7.18 -0.09 4.07
CA HIS A 50 -7.14 0.88 2.97
C HIS A 50 -6.28 0.42 1.79
N ARG A 51 -5.11 -0.17 2.05
CA ARG A 51 -4.21 -0.66 0.99
C ARG A 51 -4.84 -1.77 0.16
N LEU A 52 -5.54 -2.71 0.79
CA LEU A 52 -6.23 -3.80 0.09
C LEU A 52 -7.40 -3.29 -0.77
N HIS A 53 -8.19 -2.35 -0.26
CA HIS A 53 -9.32 -1.77 -1.00
C HIS A 53 -8.84 -0.92 -2.18
N ALA A 54 -7.80 -0.10 -1.99
CA ALA A 54 -7.22 0.70 -3.07
C ALA A 54 -6.60 -0.16 -4.17
N ALA A 55 -5.94 -1.27 -3.81
CA ALA A 55 -5.41 -2.23 -4.77
C ALA A 55 -6.53 -2.87 -5.60
N ALA A 56 -7.61 -3.33 -4.96
CA ALA A 56 -8.76 -3.92 -5.65
C ALA A 56 -9.41 -2.95 -6.66
N GLN A 57 -9.56 -1.66 -6.28
CA GLN A 57 -10.11 -0.64 -7.19
C GLN A 57 -9.21 -0.35 -8.39
N LYS A 58 -7.87 -0.35 -8.21
CA LYS A 58 -6.91 -0.13 -9.31
C LYS A 58 -7.01 -1.22 -10.38
N TYR A 59 -7.18 -2.49 -9.99
CA TYR A 59 -7.35 -3.60 -10.94
C TYR A 59 -8.72 -3.58 -11.63
N SER A 60 -9.80 -3.25 -10.90
CA SER A 60 -11.15 -3.08 -11.44
C SER A 60 -11.21 -1.99 -12.54
N ASN A 61 -10.64 -0.81 -12.27
CA ASN A 61 -10.61 0.28 -13.23
C ASN A 61 -9.76 -0.05 -14.47
N ARG A 62 -8.70 -0.86 -14.35
CA ARG A 62 -7.89 -1.32 -15.47
C ARG A 62 -8.65 -2.25 -16.42
N HIS A 63 -9.52 -3.11 -15.89
CA HIS A 63 -10.39 -3.96 -16.71
C HIS A 63 -11.50 -3.13 -17.38
N ARG A 64 -12.12 -2.21 -16.64
CA ARG A 64 -13.17 -1.33 -17.16
C ARG A 64 -12.63 -0.43 -18.28
N THR A 65 -11.43 0.12 -18.14
CA THR A 65 -10.76 0.93 -19.18
C THR A 65 -10.39 0.12 -20.43
N LYS A 66 -9.91 -1.13 -20.30
CA LYS A 66 -9.67 -2.02 -21.47
C LYS A 66 -10.95 -2.34 -22.24
N LEU A 67 -12.06 -2.54 -21.53
CA LEU A 67 -13.34 -2.86 -22.16
C LEU A 67 -13.97 -1.61 -22.81
N ILE A 68 -13.87 -0.45 -22.17
CA ILE A 68 -14.29 0.84 -22.73
C ILE A 68 -13.47 1.17 -23.99
N THR A 69 -12.14 1.03 -23.95
CA THR A 69 -11.27 1.26 -25.11
C THR A 69 -11.57 0.31 -26.26
N ARG A 70 -11.81 -0.99 -25.99
CA ARG A 70 -12.25 -1.95 -27.01
C ARG A 70 -13.60 -1.57 -27.62
N ARG A 71 -14.58 -1.16 -26.80
CA ARG A 71 -15.90 -0.71 -27.29
C ARG A 71 -15.79 0.59 -28.11
N ALA A 72 -14.93 1.53 -27.70
CA ALA A 72 -14.67 2.76 -28.43
C ALA A 72 -14.00 2.48 -29.79
N LEU A 73 -12.94 1.66 -29.81
CA LEU A 73 -12.31 1.19 -31.05
C LEU A 73 -13.29 0.48 -31.98
N HIS A 74 -14.18 -0.36 -31.43
CA HIS A 74 -15.20 -1.03 -32.22
C HIS A 74 -16.20 -0.04 -32.82
N LYS A 75 -16.68 0.95 -32.05
CA LYS A 75 -17.53 2.01 -32.57
C LYS A 75 -16.84 2.87 -33.63
N ILE A 76 -15.56 3.19 -33.46
CA ILE A 76 -14.76 3.91 -34.48
C ILE A 76 -14.70 3.10 -35.78
N ASN A 77 -14.42 1.79 -35.69
CA ASN A 77 -14.41 0.89 -36.85
C ASN A 77 -15.80 0.69 -37.48
N GLN A 78 -16.88 0.86 -36.73
CA GLN A 78 -18.25 0.80 -37.24
C GLN A 78 -18.68 2.10 -37.92
N LEU A 79 -18.27 3.25 -37.38
CA LEU A 79 -18.60 4.59 -37.90
C LEU A 79 -17.77 4.96 -39.14
N ALA A 80 -16.56 4.40 -39.26
CA ALA A 80 -15.77 4.44 -40.47
C ALA A 80 -15.56 3.00 -40.96
N PRO A 81 -16.47 2.43 -41.78
CA PRO A 81 -16.11 1.23 -42.52
C PRO A 81 -14.86 1.60 -43.29
N ARG A 82 -13.76 0.87 -43.05
CA ARG A 82 -12.43 1.10 -43.62
C ARG A 82 -12.54 1.53 -45.08
N VAL A 83 -12.63 2.84 -45.33
CA VAL A 83 -12.06 3.44 -46.52
C VAL A 83 -10.61 3.04 -46.38
N HIS A 84 -10.17 2.15 -47.25
CA HIS A 84 -8.78 1.76 -47.33
C HIS A 84 -7.97 3.04 -47.48
N LEU A 85 -7.50 3.60 -46.37
CA LEU A 85 -6.35 4.49 -46.35
C LEU A 85 -5.21 3.59 -46.82
N LEU A 86 -5.02 3.57 -48.15
CA LEU A 86 -3.76 3.21 -48.74
C LEU A 86 -2.73 3.99 -47.93
N SER A 87 -1.84 3.29 -47.22
CA SER A 87 -0.77 3.99 -46.52
C SER A 87 0.03 4.73 -47.59
N GLU A 88 -0.02 6.06 -47.61
CA GLU A 88 0.92 6.94 -48.33
C GLU A 88 2.31 6.89 -47.68
N GLY A 89 2.73 5.70 -47.23
CA GLY A 89 4.08 5.43 -46.77
C GLY A 89 4.84 4.70 -47.88
N PRO A 90 6.14 4.97 -48.06
CA PRO A 90 6.94 4.31 -49.08
C PRO A 90 6.84 2.79 -48.88
N ARG A 91 6.30 2.10 -49.88
CA ARG A 91 6.18 0.64 -49.84
C ARG A 91 7.54 0.06 -50.18
N TRP A 92 8.22 -0.51 -49.21
CA TRP A 92 9.50 -1.17 -49.45
C TRP A 92 9.24 -2.63 -49.85
N LYS A 93 9.77 -3.04 -51.01
CA LYS A 93 9.82 -4.45 -51.40
C LYS A 93 11.18 -5.01 -50.98
N LEU A 94 11.15 -6.02 -50.11
CA LEU A 94 12.36 -6.75 -49.73
C LEU A 94 12.67 -7.78 -50.82
N ILE A 95 13.88 -7.72 -51.37
CA ILE A 95 14.38 -8.69 -52.34
C ILE A 95 15.55 -9.44 -51.69
N TYR A 96 15.46 -10.76 -51.74
CA TYR A 96 16.54 -11.66 -51.35
C TYR A 96 17.45 -11.85 -52.55
N THR A 97 18.70 -11.44 -52.42
CA THR A 97 19.72 -11.72 -53.43
C THR A 97 20.19 -13.17 -53.31
N PRO A 98 20.66 -13.80 -54.40
CA PRO A 98 21.20 -15.16 -54.36
C PRO A 98 22.45 -15.30 -53.47
N ALA A 99 23.09 -14.19 -53.08
CA ALA A 99 24.16 -14.15 -52.08
C ALA A 99 23.65 -14.13 -50.62
N GLY A 100 22.33 -14.17 -50.40
CA GLY A 100 21.70 -14.19 -49.07
C GLY A 100 21.47 -12.81 -48.44
N GLU A 101 21.88 -11.72 -49.11
CA GLU A 101 21.62 -10.37 -48.61
C GLU A 101 20.17 -9.96 -48.87
N VAL A 102 19.55 -9.31 -47.87
CA VAL A 102 18.22 -8.72 -47.98
C VAL A 102 18.34 -7.24 -48.30
N ARG A 103 17.81 -6.81 -49.45
CA ARG A 103 17.80 -5.40 -49.85
C ARG A 103 16.37 -4.88 -49.88
N ALA A 104 16.14 -3.72 -49.26
CA ALA A 104 14.88 -3.00 -49.34
C ALA A 104 14.93 -2.03 -50.51
N ILE A 105 14.05 -2.22 -51.50
CA ILE A 105 13.90 -1.30 -52.64
C ILE A 105 12.57 -0.57 -52.48
N PRO A 106 12.52 0.77 -52.62
CA PRO A 106 11.26 1.48 -52.65
C PRO A 106 10.48 1.10 -53.93
N LEU A 107 9.18 0.82 -53.79
CA LEU A 107 8.27 0.57 -54.92
C LEU A 107 7.96 1.85 -55.70
#